data_AF-A0A392NHA3-F1
#
_entry.id   AF-A0A392NHA3-F1
#
_cell.length_a   1.000
_cell.length_b   1.000
_cell.length_c   1.000
_cell.angle_alpha   90.00
_cell.angle_beta   90.00
_cell.angle_gamma   90.00
#
_symmetry.space_group_name_H-M   'P 1'
#
loop_
_entity.id
_entity.type
_entity.pdbx_description
1 polymer ?
#
loop_
_entity_poly.entity_id
_entity_poly.type
_entity_poly.pdbx_seq_one_letter_code
_entity_poly.pdbx_strand_id
1 'polypeptide(L)'
;PEYINGGRASKESDMYSFGIVALELATGRRIFQDGEFHVPLMNWVWGLYVEGNLMSAVDERLNLEFDVNEMKSLLIVGLWCTHSNDKERPKAYEVIKVLNHEMALPELPLDMHDHAPPIMKLLVNPLLRPLPFYHYTD
;
A
#
# COMPACT_ATOMS: atom_id res chain seq x y z
N PRO A 1 5.82 8.98 -9.56
CA PRO A 1 5.72 10.08 -8.58
C PRO A 1 5.87 11.46 -9.25
N GLU A 2 4.95 12.37 -8.96
CA GLU A 2 4.90 13.74 -9.48
C GLU A 2 6.02 14.65 -8.95
N TYR A 3 6.60 14.33 -7.77
CA TYR A 3 7.78 15.04 -7.25
C TYR A 3 8.95 15.03 -8.25
N ILE A 4 9.13 13.91 -8.95
CA ILE A 4 10.20 13.72 -9.95
C ILE A 4 9.93 14.51 -11.25
N ASN A 5 8.67 14.90 -11.51
CA ASN A 5 8.29 15.61 -12.75
C ASN A 5 8.08 17.13 -12.56
N GLY A 6 7.88 17.63 -11.34
CA GLY A 6 7.50 19.03 -11.11
C GLY A 6 8.40 19.84 -10.17
N GLY A 7 9.25 19.19 -9.36
CA GLY A 7 10.12 19.88 -8.38
C GLY A 7 9.39 20.76 -7.35
N ARG A 8 8.06 20.62 -7.21
CA ARG A 8 7.25 21.42 -6.29
C ARG A 8 6.88 20.58 -5.08
N ALA A 9 7.40 20.97 -3.91
CA ALA A 9 6.86 20.53 -2.63
C ALA A 9 5.38 20.96 -2.55
N SER A 10 4.51 20.00 -2.24
CA SER A 10 3.08 20.23 -2.01
C SER A 10 2.63 19.40 -0.82
N LYS A 11 1.44 19.71 -0.31
CA LYS A 11 0.85 18.93 0.80
C LYS A 11 0.69 17.47 0.40
N GLU A 12 0.34 17.22 -0.85
CA GLU A 12 0.13 15.89 -1.42
C GLU A 12 1.45 15.10 -1.55
N SER A 13 2.57 15.77 -1.88
CA SER A 13 3.89 15.11 -1.88
C SER A 13 4.39 14.81 -0.47
N ASP A 14 4.06 15.67 0.51
CA ASP A 14 4.36 15.42 1.92
C ASP A 14 3.56 14.21 2.42
N MET A 15 2.29 14.11 2.03
CA MET A 15 1.46 12.94 2.36
C MET A 15 2.00 11.66 1.73
N TYR A 16 2.45 11.69 0.47
CA TYR A 16 3.09 10.53 -0.14
C TYR A 16 4.33 10.07 0.65
N SER A 17 5.20 11.02 1.00
CA SER A 17 6.41 10.74 1.78
C SER A 17 6.09 10.20 3.18
N PHE A 18 5.06 10.75 3.83
CA PHE A 18 4.53 10.22 5.09
C PHE A 18 4.04 8.78 4.92
N GLY A 19 3.28 8.49 3.87
CA GLY A 19 2.75 7.15 3.60
C GLY A 19 3.87 6.12 3.45
N ILE A 20 4.91 6.49 2.71
CA ILE A 20 6.12 5.69 2.60
C ILE A 20 6.75 5.41 3.98
N VAL A 21 6.99 6.44 4.80
CA VAL A 21 7.60 6.27 6.12
C VAL A 21 6.73 5.40 7.04
N ALA A 22 5.41 5.56 6.98
CA ALA A 22 4.48 4.71 7.73
C ALA A 22 4.60 3.24 7.33
N LEU A 23 4.72 2.95 6.03
CA LEU A 23 4.94 1.59 5.53
C LEU A 23 6.33 1.07 5.91
N GLU A 24 7.38 1.87 5.84
CA GLU A 24 8.73 1.47 6.29
C GLU A 24 8.74 1.13 7.78
N LEU A 25 8.06 1.93 8.60
CA LEU A 25 7.94 1.70 10.04
C LEU A 25 7.18 0.40 10.36
N ALA A 26 6.05 0.17 9.68
CA ALA A 26 5.24 -1.02 9.91
C ALA A 26 5.93 -2.31 9.43
N THR A 27 6.68 -2.24 8.34
CA THR A 27 7.27 -3.40 7.67
C THR A 27 8.72 -3.68 8.07
N GLY A 28 9.41 -2.71 8.66
CA GLY A 28 10.84 -2.79 8.98
C GLY A 28 11.74 -2.78 7.74
N ARG A 29 11.18 -2.55 6.54
CA ARG A 29 11.89 -2.58 5.25
C ARG A 29 12.15 -1.16 4.78
N ARG A 30 13.34 -0.91 4.22
CA ARG A 30 13.66 0.36 3.55
C ARG A 30 13.38 0.26 2.06
N ILE A 31 12.97 1.37 1.43
CA ILE A 31 12.72 1.43 -0.02
C ILE A 31 13.99 1.11 -0.85
N PHE A 32 15.16 1.48 -0.33
CA PHE A 32 16.45 1.33 -1.01
C PHE A 32 17.36 0.43 -0.18
N GLN A 33 17.38 -0.86 -0.51
CA GLN A 33 18.52 -1.72 -0.20
C GLN A 33 19.30 -1.97 -1.49
N ASP A 34 20.58 -1.60 -1.44
CA ASP A 34 21.65 -1.75 -2.42
C ASP A 34 21.37 -2.66 -3.64
N GLY A 35 21.15 -2.05 -4.80
CA GLY A 35 21.45 -2.65 -6.10
C GLY A 35 20.45 -3.65 -6.71
N GLU A 36 19.37 -4.01 -6.01
CA GLU A 36 18.34 -4.91 -6.56
C GLU A 36 17.06 -4.15 -6.94
N PHE A 37 16.45 -4.55 -8.06
CA PHE A 37 15.15 -4.06 -8.52
C PHE A 37 14.06 -4.50 -7.53
N HIS A 38 13.99 -3.82 -6.41
CA HIS A 38 12.95 -4.04 -5.42
C HIS A 38 11.63 -3.56 -6.02
N VAL A 39 10.63 -4.44 -6.05
CA VAL A 39 9.24 -4.01 -6.20
C VAL A 39 9.04 -2.88 -5.17
N PRO A 40 8.60 -1.67 -5.57
CA PRO A 40 8.43 -0.56 -4.64
C PRO A 40 7.64 -1.06 -3.43
N LEU A 41 8.15 -0.87 -2.20
CA LEU A 41 7.57 -1.40 -0.95
C LEU A 41 6.03 -1.34 -0.93
N MET A 42 5.52 -0.19 -1.34
CA MET A 42 4.10 0.09 -1.57
C MET A 42 3.37 -0.95 -2.43
N ASN A 43 3.92 -1.35 -3.58
CA ASN A 43 3.30 -2.34 -4.48
C ASN A 43 3.22 -3.73 -3.82
N TRP A 44 4.23 -4.12 -3.03
CA TRP A 44 4.19 -5.39 -2.30
C TRP A 44 3.13 -5.36 -1.19
N VAL A 45 3.11 -4.29 -0.38
CA VAL A 45 2.08 -4.12 0.66
C VAL A 45 0.68 -4.03 0.04
N TRP A 46 0.55 -3.37 -1.12
CA TRP A 46 -0.70 -3.32 -1.88
C TRP A 46 -1.18 -4.71 -2.29
N GLY A 47 -0.29 -5.55 -2.83
CA GLY A 47 -0.62 -6.95 -3.14
C GLY A 47 -1.22 -7.68 -1.94
N LEU A 48 -0.59 -7.56 -0.77
CA LEU A 48 -1.08 -8.14 0.47
C LEU A 48 -2.42 -7.57 0.93
N TYR A 49 -2.65 -6.26 0.75
CA TYR A 49 -3.95 -5.63 1.02
C TYR A 49 -5.06 -6.24 0.17
N VAL A 50 -4.85 -6.31 -1.14
CA VAL A 50 -5.82 -6.82 -2.11
C VAL A 50 -6.08 -8.32 -1.88
N GLU A 51 -5.08 -9.09 -1.47
CA GLU A 51 -5.21 -10.51 -1.08
C GLU A 51 -5.89 -10.73 0.29
N GLY A 52 -6.18 -9.66 1.05
CA GLY A 52 -6.73 -9.75 2.40
C GLY A 52 -5.73 -10.25 3.45
N ASN A 53 -4.43 -10.25 3.12
CA ASN A 53 -3.34 -10.75 3.96
C ASN A 53 -2.39 -9.63 4.43
N LEU A 54 -2.94 -8.44 4.69
CA LEU A 54 -2.18 -7.24 5.02
C LEU A 54 -1.22 -7.43 6.20
N MET A 55 -1.60 -8.21 7.21
CA MET A 55 -0.78 -8.43 8.41
C MET A 55 0.53 -9.19 8.14
N SER A 56 0.65 -9.87 6.99
CA SER A 56 1.93 -10.48 6.57
C SER A 56 2.99 -9.45 6.18
N ALA A 57 2.63 -8.17 6.10
CA ALA A 57 3.57 -7.10 5.82
C ALA A 57 4.39 -6.68 7.04
N VAL A 58 3.91 -6.97 8.26
CA VAL A 58 4.46 -6.41 9.51
C VAL A 58 5.88 -6.92 9.79
N ASP A 59 6.72 -6.04 10.33
CA ASP A 59 8.08 -6.39 10.76
C ASP A 59 8.05 -7.54 11.78
N GLU A 60 8.58 -8.68 11.37
CA GLU A 60 8.72 -9.89 12.18
C GLU A 60 9.54 -9.65 13.46
N ARG A 61 10.42 -8.63 13.46
CA ARG A 61 11.22 -8.25 14.63
C ARG A 61 10.41 -7.61 15.75
N LEU A 62 9.19 -7.15 15.47
CA LEU A 62 8.27 -6.68 16.50
C LEU A 62 7.70 -7.84 17.34
N ASN A 63 7.90 -9.09 16.92
CA ASN A 63 7.53 -10.29 17.70
C ASN A 63 6.07 -10.27 18.21
N LEU A 64 5.15 -9.71 17.42
CA LEU A 64 3.74 -9.53 17.77
C LEU A 64 3.47 -8.64 19.01
N GLU A 65 4.45 -7.82 19.42
CA GLU A 65 4.33 -6.87 20.53
C GLU A 65 3.74 -5.52 20.04
N PHE A 66 2.56 -5.57 19.43
CA PHE A 66 1.83 -4.40 18.95
C PHE A 66 0.32 -4.63 19.00
N ASP A 67 -0.47 -3.55 19.02
CA ASP A 67 -1.92 -3.65 18.82
C ASP A 67 -2.24 -3.91 17.34
N VAL A 68 -3.00 -4.97 17.09
CA VAL A 68 -3.33 -5.42 15.72
C VAL A 68 -4.15 -4.39 14.97
N ASN A 69 -5.05 -3.66 15.64
CA ASN A 69 -5.88 -2.65 15.00
C ASN A 69 -5.08 -1.39 14.69
N GLU A 70 -4.19 -0.97 15.59
CA GLU A 70 -3.27 0.15 15.34
C GLU A 70 -2.32 -0.16 14.18
N MET A 71 -1.74 -1.36 14.15
CA MET A 71 -0.85 -1.79 13.05
C MET A 71 -1.59 -1.86 11.71
N LYS A 72 -2.80 -2.43 11.71
CA LYS A 72 -3.66 -2.45 10.52
C LYS A 72 -4.02 -1.03 10.07
N SER A 73 -4.33 -0.15 11.01
CA SER A 73 -4.63 1.26 10.74
C SER A 73 -3.43 1.95 10.08
N LEU A 74 -2.24 1.78 10.64
CA LEU A 74 -0.99 2.36 10.12
C LEU A 74 -0.70 1.88 8.69
N LEU A 75 -0.87 0.59 8.41
CA LEU A 75 -0.65 0.02 7.08
C LEU A 75 -1.66 0.55 6.04
N ILE A 76 -2.95 0.60 6.38
CA ILE A 76 -3.99 1.13 5.49
C ILE A 76 -3.79 2.62 5.24
N VAL A 77 -3.48 3.40 6.27
CA VAL A 77 -3.15 4.83 6.16
C VAL A 77 -1.92 5.03 5.29
N GLY A 78 -0.88 4.21 5.48
CA GLY A 78 0.33 4.23 4.66
C GLY A 78 0.02 4.04 3.18
N LEU A 79 -0.78 3.01 2.86
CA LEU A 79 -1.27 2.80 1.50
C LEU A 79 -2.06 4.01 1.00
N TRP A 80 -3.10 4.45 1.72
CA TRP A 80 -3.96 5.58 1.35
C TRP A 80 -3.19 6.84 0.98
N CYS A 81 -2.16 7.16 1.77
CA CYS A 81 -1.27 8.30 1.57
C CYS A 81 -0.44 8.20 0.28
N THR A 82 -0.16 6.99 -0.20
CA THR A 82 0.65 6.73 -1.39
C THR A 82 -0.14 6.65 -2.70
N HIS A 83 -1.42 7.04 -2.68
CA HIS A 83 -2.30 7.02 -3.85
C HIS A 83 -1.63 7.62 -5.11
N SER A 84 -1.80 6.93 -6.24
CA SER A 84 -1.18 7.26 -7.54
C SER A 84 -1.64 8.62 -8.06
N ASN A 85 -2.94 8.89 -7.98
CA ASN A 85 -3.54 10.22 -8.13
C ASN A 85 -3.32 11.05 -6.86
N ASP A 86 -2.62 12.18 -6.99
CA ASP A 86 -2.27 13.08 -5.88
C ASP A 86 -3.49 13.72 -5.20
N LYS A 87 -4.54 13.99 -5.97
CA LYS A 87 -5.79 14.60 -5.47
C LYS A 87 -6.63 13.67 -4.61
N GLU A 88 -6.42 12.37 -4.71
CA GLU A 88 -7.13 11.35 -3.92
C GLU A 88 -6.38 10.99 -2.63
N ARG A 89 -5.17 11.55 -2.43
CA ARG A 89 -4.45 11.37 -1.18
C ARG A 89 -5.19 12.07 -0.04
N PRO A 90 -5.21 11.48 1.16
CA PRO A 90 -5.83 12.10 2.31
C PRO A 90 -5.12 13.38 2.72
N LYS A 91 -5.85 14.30 3.33
CA LYS A 91 -5.25 15.43 4.03
C LYS A 91 -4.70 14.95 5.37
N ALA A 92 -3.67 15.64 5.87
CA ALA A 92 -3.05 15.30 7.16
C ALA A 92 -4.06 15.21 8.33
N TYR A 93 -5.09 16.06 8.37
CA TYR A 93 -6.10 15.99 9.43
C TYR A 93 -6.96 14.71 9.36
N GLU A 94 -7.17 14.15 8.17
CA GLU A 94 -7.95 12.93 7.97
C GLU A 94 -7.15 11.73 8.48
N VAL A 95 -5.86 11.70 8.14
CA VAL A 95 -4.91 10.72 8.67
C VAL A 95 -4.88 10.75 10.20
N ILE A 96 -4.74 11.93 10.81
CA ILE A 96 -4.71 12.07 12.27
C ILE A 96 -6.00 11.52 12.89
N LYS A 97 -7.17 11.86 12.33
CA LYS A 97 -8.46 11.36 12.83
C LYS A 97 -8.57 9.84 12.74
N VAL A 98 -8.12 9.24 11.64
CA VAL A 98 -8.14 7.77 11.47
C VAL A 98 -7.19 7.10 12.45
N LEU A 99 -5.97 7.63 12.62
CA LEU A 99 -4.99 7.08 13.57
C LEU A 99 -5.41 7.24 15.04
N ASN A 100 -6.15 8.29 15.38
CA ASN A 100 -6.74 8.47 16.71
C ASN A 100 -8.05 7.69 16.92
N HIS A 101 -8.49 6.90 15.93
CA HIS A 101 -9.78 6.18 15.95
C HIS A 101 -11.01 7.10 16.05
N GLU A 102 -10.88 8.36 15.67
CA GLU A 102 -11.97 9.35 15.58
C GLU A 102 -12.73 9.26 14.25
N MET A 103 -12.18 8.55 13.27
CA MET A 103 -12.77 8.29 11.96
C MET A 103 -12.57 6.82 11.59
N ALA A 104 -13.53 6.27 10.84
CA ALA A 104 -13.42 4.92 10.31
C ALA A 104 -12.24 4.81 9.32
N LEU A 105 -11.62 3.63 9.28
CA LEU A 105 -10.61 3.32 8.28
C LEU A 105 -11.21 3.36 6.88
N PRO A 106 -10.51 3.95 5.89
CA PRO A 106 -10.98 3.95 4.51
C PRO A 106 -10.92 2.55 3.92
N GLU A 107 -11.90 2.22 3.09
CA GLU A 107 -11.79 1.11 2.14
C GLU A 107 -11.09 1.63 0.89
N LEU A 108 -9.98 1.00 0.52
CA LEU A 108 -9.16 1.47 -0.60
C LEU A 108 -9.61 0.82 -1.91
N PRO A 109 -9.85 1.59 -2.99
CA PRO A 109 -10.23 1.05 -4.29
C PRO A 109 -9.18 0.09 -4.85
N LEU A 110 -9.58 -1.07 -5.39
CA LEU A 110 -8.63 -2.10 -5.87
C LEU A 110 -7.76 -1.66 -7.05
N ASP A 111 -8.15 -0.59 -7.75
CA ASP A 111 -7.45 0.05 -8.86
C ASP A 111 -6.58 1.24 -8.45
N MET A 112 -6.48 1.53 -7.14
CA MET A 112 -5.69 2.65 -6.59
C MET A 112 -4.21 2.62 -7.02
N HIS A 113 -3.63 1.44 -7.20
CA HIS A 113 -2.29 1.26 -7.77
C HIS A 113 -2.34 0.37 -9.01
N ASP A 114 -1.84 0.89 -10.14
CA ASP A 114 -1.84 0.23 -11.47
C ASP A 114 -1.11 -1.13 -11.55
N HIS A 115 -0.41 -1.51 -10.48
CA HIS A 115 0.46 -2.68 -10.38
C HIS A 115 -0.11 -3.80 -9.51
N ALA A 116 -1.43 -3.99 -9.50
CA ALA A 116 -2.00 -5.26 -9.04
C ALA A 116 -1.35 -6.41 -9.83
N PRO A 117 -0.90 -7.50 -9.18
CA PRO A 117 -0.37 -8.67 -9.87
C PRO A 117 -1.36 -9.13 -10.97
N PRO A 118 -0.88 -9.65 -12.12
CA PRO A 118 -1.72 -9.95 -13.28
C PRO A 118 -2.94 -10.83 -12.96
N ILE A 119 -2.85 -11.65 -11.91
CA ILE A 119 -3.93 -12.53 -11.44
C ILE A 119 -5.19 -11.75 -11.06
N MET A 120 -5.07 -10.57 -10.43
CA MET A 120 -6.21 -9.75 -10.02
C MET A 120 -6.87 -9.04 -11.21
N LYS A 121 -6.11 -8.58 -12.20
CA LYS A 121 -6.67 -7.95 -13.42
C LYS A 121 -7.55 -8.92 -14.23
N LEU A 122 -7.27 -10.22 -14.12
CA LEU A 122 -8.07 -11.27 -14.77
C LEU A 122 -9.37 -11.58 -14.01
N LEU A 123 -9.40 -11.45 -12.68
CA LEU A 123 -10.59 -11.74 -11.87
C LEU A 123 -11.62 -10.60 -11.88
N VAL A 124 -11.19 -9.36 -12.12
CA VAL A 124 -12.07 -8.17 -12.10
C VAL A 124 -12.58 -7.80 -13.51
N ASN A 125 -12.19 -8.52 -14.57
CA ASN A 125 -12.64 -8.22 -15.94
C ASN A 125 -13.84 -9.09 -16.34
N PRO A 126 -15.08 -8.55 -16.43
CA PRO A 126 -16.28 -9.34 -16.76
C PRO A 126 -16.30 -9.85 -18.21
N LEU A 127 -15.35 -9.43 -19.05
CA LEU A 127 -15.31 -9.73 -20.49
C LEU A 127 -14.30 -10.82 -20.88
N LEU A 128 -13.48 -11.33 -19.95
CA LEU A 128 -12.51 -12.37 -20.26
C LEU A 128 -12.98 -13.72 -19.71
N ARG A 129 -13.22 -14.68 -20.61
CA ARG A 129 -13.48 -16.08 -20.23
C ARG A 129 -12.29 -16.63 -19.46
N PRO A 130 -12.49 -17.50 -18.45
CA PRO A 130 -11.39 -18.09 -17.71
C PRO A 130 -10.45 -18.85 -18.66
N LEU A 131 -9.16 -18.49 -18.62
CA LEU A 131 -8.11 -19.26 -19.29
C LEU A 131 -7.89 -20.58 -18.54
N PRO A 132 -7.60 -21.69 -19.23
CA PRO A 132 -7.39 -22.98 -18.60
C PRO A 132 -6.15 -22.93 -17.69
N PHE A 133 -6.29 -23.50 -16.50
CA PHE A 133 -5.21 -23.70 -15.54
C PHE A 133 -4.03 -24.41 -16.21
N TYR A 134 -2.88 -23.74 -16.31
CA TYR A 134 -1.63 -24.42 -16.61
C TYR A 134 -1.17 -25.12 -15.33
N HIS A 135 -1.28 -26.44 -15.32
CA HIS A 135 -0.57 -27.30 -14.38
C HIS A 135 0.93 -27.18 -14.66
N TYR A 136 1.70 -26.75 -13.65
CA TYR A 136 3.15 -26.93 -13.67
C TYR A 136 3.46 -28.20 -12.89
N THR A 137 3.68 -29.30 -13.61
CA THR A 137 4.39 -30.47 -13.10
C THR A 137 5.86 -30.32 -13.45
N ASP A 138 6.68 -30.55 -12.41
CA ASP A 138 8.14 -30.71 -12.33
C ASP A 138 9.07 -29.51 -12.60
#